data_AF-A0A970GTY0-F1
#
_entry.id   AF-A0A970GTY0-F1
#
_cell.length_a   1.000
_cell.length_b   1.000
_cell.length_c   1.000
_cell.angle_alpha   90.00
_cell.angle_beta   90.00
_cell.angle_gamma   90.00
#
_symmetry.space_group_name_H-M   'P 1'
#
loop_
_entity.id
_entity.type
_entity.pdbx_description
1 polymer ?
#
loop_
_entity_poly.entity_id
_entity_poly.type
_entity_poly.pdbx_seq_one_letter_code
_entity_poly.pdbx_strand_id
1 'polypeptide(L)'
;LFLCSMEPDAPRAMAAVRGHWGIENRLHHKLDVQLGEDNSRARTGNAPGNLALMRRAVVNILGRDARKRGMRRCQKLAAWNPAYLEEVLAGGN
;
A
#
# COMPACT_ATOMS: atom_id res chain seq x y z
N LEU A 1 -6.88 11.34 19.40
CA LEU A 1 -6.13 12.38 20.16
C LEU A 1 -4.71 12.40 19.59
N PHE A 2 -4.18 13.56 19.19
CA PHE A 2 -2.80 13.68 18.68
C PHE A 2 -1.90 14.31 19.75
N LEU A 3 -0.72 13.73 19.96
CA LEU A 3 0.35 14.27 20.80
C LEU A 3 1.58 14.41 19.91
N CYS A 4 2.24 15.55 19.95
CA CYS A 4 3.42 15.81 19.12
C CYS A 4 4.34 16.84 19.79
N SER A 5 5.62 16.79 19.46
CA SER A 5 6.66 17.71 19.94
C SER A 5 6.81 18.96 19.07
N MET A 6 5.89 19.19 18.13
CA MET A 6 5.93 20.39 17.29
C MET A 6 5.44 21.61 18.06
N GLU A 7 5.99 22.78 17.73
CA GLU A 7 5.49 24.04 18.27
C GLU A 7 4.00 24.26 17.90
N PRO A 8 3.23 24.98 18.74
CA PRO A 8 1.80 25.22 18.50
C PRO A 8 1.55 26.07 17.24
N ASP A 9 1.34 25.40 16.11
CA ASP A 9 1.02 26.00 14.81
C ASP A 9 -0.20 25.28 14.22
N ALA A 10 -1.36 25.94 14.26
CA ALA A 10 -2.63 25.37 13.85
C ALA A 10 -2.65 24.94 12.36
N PRO A 11 -2.26 25.80 11.39
CA PRO A 11 -2.12 25.38 9.99
C PRO A 11 -1.26 24.12 9.80
N ARG A 12 -0.10 24.06 10.44
CA ARG A 12 0.82 22.92 10.32
C ARG A 12 0.29 21.67 10.98
N ALA A 13 -0.32 21.78 12.16
CA ALA A 13 -0.97 20.66 12.84
C ALA A 13 -2.11 20.08 12.01
N MET A 14 -2.96 20.95 11.43
CA MET A 14 -4.08 20.53 10.57
C MET A 14 -3.59 19.83 9.29
N ALA A 15 -2.49 20.29 8.70
CA ALA A 15 -1.86 19.62 7.55
C ALA A 15 -1.32 18.23 7.94
N ALA A 16 -0.67 18.10 9.10
CA ALA A 16 -0.15 16.83 9.59
C ALA A 16 -1.26 15.82 9.86
N VAL A 17 -2.36 16.24 10.53
CA VAL A 17 -3.53 15.39 10.79
C VAL A 17 -4.14 14.88 9.49
N ARG A 18 -4.34 15.76 8.49
CA ARG A 18 -4.83 15.36 7.17
C ARG A 18 -3.86 14.41 6.45
N GLY A 19 -2.56 14.66 6.56
CA GLY A 19 -1.52 13.79 6.02
C GLY A 19 -1.55 12.39 6.61
N HIS A 20 -1.76 12.28 7.93
CA HIS A 20 -1.90 11.02 8.64
C HIS A 20 -3.11 10.21 8.13
N TRP A 21 -4.27 10.85 7.95
CA TRP A 21 -5.44 10.21 7.33
C TRP A 21 -5.20 9.76 5.88
N GLY A 22 -4.23 10.35 5.20
CA GLY A 22 -3.78 9.89 3.90
C GLY A 22 -3.24 8.46 3.91
N ILE A 23 -2.72 7.97 5.04
CA ILE A 23 -2.22 6.59 5.20
C ILE A 23 -3.37 5.60 5.07
N GLU A 24 -4.50 5.88 5.74
CA GLU A 24 -5.68 5.03 5.73
C GLU A 24 -6.20 4.81 4.30
N ASN A 25 -6.39 5.92 3.58
CA ASN A 25 -6.94 5.89 2.22
C ASN A 25 -5.98 5.31 1.19
N ARG A 26 -4.67 5.54 1.34
CA ARG A 26 -3.67 5.20 0.29
C ARG A 26 -2.97 3.86 0.52
N LEU A 27 -2.88 3.40 1.77
CA LEU A 27 -2.18 2.18 2.16
C LEU A 27 -3.15 1.13 2.72
N HIS A 28 -3.86 1.41 3.82
CA HIS A 28 -4.69 0.43 4.52
C HIS A 28 -5.76 -0.17 3.63
N HIS A 29 -6.57 0.66 2.96
CA HIS A 29 -7.57 0.14 2.02
C HIS A 29 -6.99 -0.76 0.91
N LYS A 30 -5.75 -0.53 0.46
CA LYS A 30 -5.10 -1.42 -0.53
C LYS A 30 -4.69 -2.76 0.09
N LEU A 31 -4.16 -2.75 1.31
CA LEU A 31 -3.77 -3.96 2.03
C LEU A 31 -4.99 -4.78 2.43
N ASP A 32 -5.90 -4.14 3.14
CA ASP A 32 -7.05 -4.76 3.82
C ASP A 32 -8.05 -5.30 2.80
N VAL A 33 -8.47 -4.46 1.84
CA VAL A 33 -9.51 -4.80 0.88
C VAL A 33 -8.93 -5.32 -0.44
N GLN A 34 -7.97 -4.62 -1.04
CA GLN A 34 -7.52 -4.97 -2.41
C GLN A 34 -6.57 -6.18 -2.42
N LEU A 35 -5.75 -6.35 -1.39
CA LEU A 35 -4.87 -7.51 -1.20
C LEU A 35 -5.39 -8.51 -0.15
N GLY A 36 -6.59 -8.27 0.38
CA GLY A 36 -7.36 -9.21 1.20
C GLY A 36 -6.68 -9.56 2.52
N GLU A 37 -6.02 -8.60 3.16
CA GLU A 37 -5.39 -8.79 4.46
C GLU A 37 -6.43 -9.12 5.54
N ASP A 38 -7.54 -8.38 5.62
CA ASP A 38 -8.62 -8.63 6.59
C ASP A 38 -9.23 -10.03 6.47
N ASN A 39 -9.36 -10.51 5.24
CA ASN A 39 -9.95 -11.81 4.94
C ASN A 39 -8.93 -12.96 5.05
N SER A 40 -7.67 -12.67 5.39
CA SER A 40 -6.61 -13.69 5.45
C SER A 40 -6.78 -14.61 6.67
N ARG A 41 -6.75 -15.91 6.42
CA ARG A 41 -6.84 -16.95 7.48
C ARG A 41 -5.47 -17.45 7.96
N ALA A 42 -4.38 -16.93 7.40
CA ALA A 42 -3.03 -17.31 7.80
C ALA A 42 -2.73 -16.77 9.20
N ARG A 43 -2.62 -17.66 10.20
CA ARG A 43 -2.45 -17.32 11.63
C ARG A 43 -1.35 -18.12 12.33
N THR A 44 -0.66 -19.00 11.63
CA THR A 44 0.30 -19.95 12.23
C THR A 44 1.73 -19.66 11.76
N GLY A 45 2.69 -19.92 12.66
CA GLY A 45 4.12 -19.72 12.40
C GLY A 45 4.43 -18.33 11.84
N ASN A 46 5.27 -18.27 10.81
CA ASN A 46 5.70 -17.03 10.17
C ASN A 46 4.76 -16.55 9.05
N ALA A 47 3.65 -17.24 8.79
CA ALA A 47 2.77 -16.92 7.68
C ALA A 47 2.18 -15.49 7.75
N PRO A 48 1.69 -14.97 8.90
CA PRO A 48 1.15 -13.61 8.97
C PRO A 48 2.20 -12.55 8.61
N GLY A 49 3.40 -12.66 9.18
CA GLY A 49 4.50 -11.71 8.94
C GLY A 49 5.01 -11.75 7.50
N ASN A 50 5.20 -12.96 6.95
CA ASN A 50 5.64 -13.13 5.57
C ASN A 50 4.61 -12.54 4.59
N LEU A 51 3.32 -12.79 4.80
CA LEU A 51 2.28 -12.21 3.95
C LEU A 51 2.19 -10.70 4.07
N ALA A 52 2.31 -10.14 5.28
CA ALA A 52 2.34 -8.68 5.48
C ALA A 52 3.52 -8.03 4.72
N LEU A 53 4.70 -8.63 4.78
CA LEU A 53 5.88 -8.17 4.04
C LEU A 53 5.64 -8.22 2.52
N MET A 54 5.12 -9.35 2.02
CA MET A 54 4.85 -9.53 0.59
C MET A 54 3.78 -8.55 0.09
N ARG A 55 2.69 -8.34 0.82
CA ARG A 55 1.65 -7.36 0.45
C ARG A 55 2.21 -5.94 0.37
N ARG A 56 3.02 -5.53 1.34
CA ARG A 56 3.71 -4.22 1.31
C ARG A 56 4.64 -4.09 0.11
N ALA A 57 5.41 -5.14 -0.22
CA ALA A 57 6.25 -5.15 -1.40
C ALA A 57 5.42 -4.95 -2.69
N VAL A 58 4.30 -5.67 -2.82
CA VAL A 58 3.38 -5.54 -3.95
C VAL A 58 2.80 -4.12 -4.05
N VAL A 59 2.35 -3.53 -2.95
CA VAL A 59 1.83 -2.15 -2.94
C VAL A 59 2.89 -1.15 -3.40
N ASN A 60 4.14 -1.33 -2.96
CA ASN A 60 5.24 -0.43 -3.32
C ASN A 60 5.65 -0.58 -4.80
N ILE A 61 5.70 -1.81 -5.32
CA ILE A 61 6.08 -2.08 -6.71
C ILE A 61 4.99 -1.57 -7.66
N LEU A 62 3.76 -2.07 -7.49
CA LEU A 62 2.65 -1.74 -8.39
C LEU A 62 2.14 -0.31 -8.18
N GLY A 63 2.39 0.29 -7.02
CA GLY A 63 2.04 1.68 -6.73
C GLY A 63 2.86 2.71 -7.50
N ARG A 64 3.99 2.30 -8.11
CA ARG A 64 4.82 3.16 -8.98
C ARG A 64 4.27 3.30 -10.39
N ASP A 65 3.36 2.42 -10.80
CA ASP A 65 2.78 2.46 -12.15
C ASP A 65 1.97 3.75 -12.37
N ALA A 66 2.47 4.65 -13.23
CA ALA A 66 1.85 5.94 -13.51
C ALA A 66 0.49 5.83 -14.23
N ARG A 67 0.14 4.66 -14.77
CA ARG A 67 -1.05 4.45 -15.62
C ARG A 67 -2.39 4.50 -14.86
N LYS A 68 -2.42 4.95 -13.60
CA LYS A 68 -3.61 5.14 -12.74
C LYS A 68 -4.59 3.95 -12.76
N ARG A 69 -4.06 2.72 -12.79
CA ARG A 69 -4.85 1.48 -12.74
C ARG A 69 -5.09 1.08 -11.29
N GLY A 70 -6.22 0.43 -11.02
CA GLY A 70 -6.50 -0.13 -9.68
C GLY A 70 -5.56 -1.30 -9.34
N MET A 71 -5.23 -1.49 -8.06
CA MET A 71 -4.21 -2.47 -7.61
C MET A 71 -4.52 -3.89 -8.09
N ARG A 72 -5.78 -4.33 -7.95
CA ARG A 72 -6.21 -5.66 -8.40
C ARG A 72 -6.01 -5.88 -9.91
N ARG A 73 -6.17 -4.81 -10.71
CA ARG A 73 -5.93 -4.87 -12.16
C ARG A 73 -4.44 -4.97 -12.46
N CYS A 74 -3.61 -4.15 -11.81
CA CYS A 74 -2.15 -4.24 -11.96
C CYS A 74 -1.65 -5.64 -11.57
N GLN A 75 -2.16 -6.19 -10.47
CA GLN A 75 -1.78 -7.53 -10.01
C GLN A 75 -2.14 -8.61 -11.04
N LYS A 76 -3.35 -8.57 -11.62
CA LYS A 76 -3.75 -9.51 -12.69
C LYS A 76 -2.90 -9.34 -13.95
N LEU A 77 -2.60 -8.10 -14.35
CA LEU A 77 -1.73 -7.85 -15.50
C LEU A 77 -0.32 -8.41 -15.26
N ALA A 78 0.26 -8.17 -14.08
CA ALA A 78 1.56 -8.72 -13.71
C ALA A 78 1.54 -10.26 -13.65
N ALA A 79 0.40 -10.87 -13.30
CA ALA A 79 0.26 -12.32 -13.31
C ALA A 79 0.13 -12.93 -14.72
N TRP A 80 -0.41 -12.18 -15.69
CA TRP A 80 -0.76 -12.72 -17.02
C TRP A 80 0.13 -12.21 -18.17
N ASN A 81 0.92 -11.17 -17.93
CA ASN A 81 1.79 -10.56 -18.93
C ASN A 81 3.22 -10.43 -18.36
N PRO A 82 4.14 -11.31 -18.76
CA PRO A 82 5.53 -11.27 -18.31
C PRO A 82 6.24 -9.95 -18.61
N ALA A 83 5.99 -9.34 -19.78
CA ALA A 83 6.60 -8.07 -20.14
C ALA A 83 6.14 -6.93 -19.20
N TYR A 84 4.85 -6.91 -18.83
CA TYR A 84 4.36 -5.96 -17.84
C TYR A 84 4.92 -6.23 -16.44
N LEU A 85 5.06 -7.51 -16.06
CA LEU A 85 5.69 -7.89 -14.79
C LEU A 85 7.13 -7.38 -14.70
N GLU A 86 7.93 -7.62 -15.74
CA GLU A 86 9.31 -7.13 -15.83
C GLU A 86 9.37 -5.60 -15.74
N GLU A 87 8.49 -4.90 -16.45
CA GLU A 87 8.40 -3.45 -16.43
C GLU A 87 8.17 -2.90 -15.01
N VAL A 88 7.18 -3.44 -14.29
CA VAL A 88 6.88 -2.96 -12.93
C VAL A 88 7.96 -3.34 -11.92
N LEU A 89 8.63 -4.48 -12.10
CA LEU A 89 9.76 -4.91 -11.26
C LEU A 89 11.00 -4.03 -11.48
N ALA A 90 11.24 -3.58 -12.71
CA ALA A 90 12.37 -2.73 -13.06
C ALA A 90 12.24 -1.27 -12.57
N GLY A 91 11.06 -0.88 -12.07
CA GLY A 91 10.82 0.47 -11.54
C GLY A 91 9.51 1.12 -11.98
N GLY A 92 8.76 0.48 -12.89
CA GLY A 92 7.59 1.07 -13.54
C GLY A 92 7.97 2.04 -14.65
N ASN A 93 6.97 2.49 -15.41
CA ASN A 93 7.07 3.60 -16.37
C ASN A 93 6.68 4.91 -15.66
#